data_AF-A0A2R4ZNL1-F1
#
_entry.id   AF-A0A2R4ZNL1-F1
#
_cell.length_a   1.000
_cell.length_b   1.000
_cell.length_c   1.000
_cell.angle_alpha   90.00
_cell.angle_beta   90.00
_cell.angle_gamma   90.00
#
_symmetry.space_group_name_H-M   'P 1'
#
loop_
_entity.id
_entity.type
_entity.pdbx_description
1 polymer ?
#
loop_
_entity_poly.entity_id
_entity_poly.type
_entity_poly.pdbx_seq_one_letter_code
_entity_poly.pdbx_strand_id
1 'polypeptide(L)'
;MGRRKKRKTFKTIHWTKRRPPRTFQCPECGAVSISVKIEEKDGERIAHIACSNPRCRLRSVVKGIPALAQPVDVYGKFVDGYFSGTIEVWFEEGLGEEREGES
;
A
#
# COMPACT_ATOMS: atom_id res chain seq x y z
N MET A 1 -4.92 15.61 -60.99
CA MET A 1 -3.87 15.12 -60.08
C MET A 1 -4.42 15.08 -58.66
N GLY A 2 -4.40 13.90 -58.05
CA GLY A 2 -5.26 13.51 -56.94
C GLY A 2 -5.00 14.23 -55.62
N ARG A 3 -6.07 14.77 -55.03
CA ARG A 3 -6.13 15.17 -53.62
C ARG A 3 -5.91 13.92 -52.75
N ARG A 4 -4.69 13.69 -52.27
CA ARG A 4 -4.46 12.74 -51.17
C ARG A 4 -5.19 13.26 -49.93
N LYS A 5 -6.36 12.70 -49.63
CA LYS A 5 -7.05 12.86 -48.35
C LYS A 5 -6.02 12.57 -47.26
N LYS A 6 -5.64 13.61 -46.49
CA LYS A 6 -4.91 13.46 -45.22
C LYS A 6 -5.67 12.39 -44.44
N ARG A 7 -5.11 11.18 -44.35
CA ARG A 7 -5.62 10.14 -43.46
C ARG A 7 -5.71 10.84 -42.11
N LYS A 8 -6.93 11.10 -41.62
CA LYS A 8 -7.16 11.42 -40.23
C LYS A 8 -6.53 10.24 -39.51
N THR A 9 -5.31 10.42 -39.04
CA THR A 9 -4.66 9.51 -38.11
C THR A 9 -5.61 9.49 -36.93
N PHE A 10 -6.51 8.51 -36.95
CA PHE A 10 -7.23 8.10 -35.77
C PHE A 10 -6.12 7.87 -34.76
N LYS A 11 -5.95 8.82 -33.83
CA LYS A 11 -5.08 8.63 -32.69
C LYS A 11 -5.68 7.43 -31.99
N THR A 12 -5.13 6.24 -32.26
CA THR A 12 -5.40 5.05 -31.48
C THR A 12 -5.14 5.50 -30.06
N ILE A 13 -6.19 5.63 -29.25
CA ILE A 13 -6.04 6.05 -27.86
C ILE A 13 -5.37 4.86 -27.19
N HIS A 14 -4.07 4.95 -26.96
CA HIS A 14 -3.34 3.94 -26.20
C HIS A 14 -3.88 4.01 -24.78
N TRP A 15 -4.79 3.09 -24.42
CA TRP A 15 -5.20 2.95 -23.03
C TRP A 15 -3.99 2.46 -22.23
N THR A 16 -3.39 3.36 -21.46
CA THR A 16 -2.31 2.99 -20.54
C THR A 16 -2.83 1.90 -19.61
N LYS A 17 -2.12 0.76 -19.56
CA LYS A 17 -2.43 -0.32 -18.63
C LYS A 17 -2.46 0.25 -17.21
N ARG A 18 -3.64 0.25 -16.58
CA ARG A 18 -3.80 0.70 -15.19
C ARG A 18 -3.02 -0.26 -14.28
N ARG A 19 -2.19 0.29 -13.39
CA ARG A 19 -1.45 -0.49 -12.40
C ARG A 19 -2.26 -0.56 -11.11
N PRO A 20 -2.21 -1.67 -10.37
CA PRO A 20 -2.81 -1.72 -9.05
C PRO A 20 -2.18 -0.65 -8.13
N PRO A 21 -2.94 -0.14 -7.15
CA PRO A 21 -2.45 0.85 -6.20
C PRO A 21 -1.29 0.27 -5.37
N ARG A 22 -0.34 1.15 -5.04
CA ARG A 22 0.82 0.82 -4.19
C ARG A 22 0.70 1.36 -2.78
N THR A 23 -0.20 2.31 -2.57
CA THR A 23 -0.46 2.98 -1.29
C THR A 23 -1.88 2.69 -0.86
N PHE A 24 -2.04 2.28 0.40
CA PHE A 24 -3.31 1.88 0.98
C PHE A 24 -3.69 2.75 2.17
N GLN A 25 -4.97 2.71 2.54
CA GLN A 25 -5.50 3.42 3.69
C GLN A 25 -5.07 2.73 5.00
N CYS A 26 -4.78 3.48 6.05
CA CYS A 26 -4.48 2.93 7.36
C CYS A 26 -5.78 2.74 8.17
N PRO A 27 -6.02 1.56 8.78
CA PRO A 27 -7.22 1.33 9.60
C PRO A 27 -7.21 2.15 10.89
N GLU A 28 -6.03 2.46 11.44
CA GLU A 28 -5.86 3.22 12.68
C GLU A 28 -6.06 4.73 12.46
N CYS A 29 -5.27 5.34 11.57
CA CYS A 29 -5.25 6.80 11.39
C CYS A 29 -6.04 7.31 10.18
N GLY A 30 -6.63 6.41 9.37
CA GLY A 30 -7.42 6.77 8.19
C GLY A 30 -6.65 7.35 7.00
N ALA A 31 -5.36 7.68 7.15
CA ALA A 31 -4.52 8.24 6.08
C ALA A 31 -4.11 7.20 5.02
N VAL A 32 -3.99 7.61 3.75
CA VAL A 32 -3.50 6.76 2.64
C VAL A 32 -1.97 6.72 2.64
N SER A 33 -1.41 6.01 3.63
CA SER A 33 0.03 6.01 3.91
C SER A 33 0.60 4.62 4.19
N ILE A 34 -0.18 3.54 4.00
CA ILE A 34 0.34 2.18 4.15
C ILE A 34 1.15 1.79 2.92
N SER A 35 2.36 1.33 3.19
CA SER A 35 3.29 0.74 2.23
C SER A 35 3.48 -0.74 2.55
N VAL A 36 3.38 -1.59 1.52
CA VAL A 36 3.55 -3.04 1.64
C VAL A 36 4.80 -3.44 0.87
N LYS A 37 5.74 -4.07 1.56
CA LYS A 37 6.96 -4.65 0.97
C LYS A 37 6.93 -6.16 1.17
N ILE A 38 7.01 -6.90 0.09
CA ILE A 38 7.04 -8.37 0.13
C ILE A 38 8.48 -8.79 -0.07
N GLU A 39 9.02 -9.53 0.89
CA GLU A 39 10.35 -10.12 0.86
C GLU A 39 10.20 -11.65 0.87
N GLU A 40 11.15 -12.34 0.23
CA GLU A 40 11.24 -13.80 0.25
C GLU A 40 12.49 -14.16 1.06
N LYS A 41 12.32 -14.85 2.18
CA LYS A 41 13.40 -15.33 3.06
C LYS A 41 13.18 -16.80 3.35
N ASP A 42 14.22 -17.61 3.14
CA ASP A 42 14.24 -19.05 3.48
C ASP A 42 13.08 -19.87 2.86
N GLY A 43 12.62 -19.48 1.67
CA GLY A 43 11.48 -20.12 0.99
C GLY A 43 10.09 -19.67 1.48
N GLU A 44 10.04 -18.82 2.49
CA GLU A 44 8.82 -18.20 2.99
C GLU A 44 8.71 -16.74 2.53
N ARG A 45 7.51 -16.33 2.12
CA ARG A 45 7.22 -14.93 1.79
C ARG A 45 6.67 -14.20 2.99
N ILE A 46 7.39 -13.15 3.36
CA ILE A 46 7.10 -12.27 4.48
C ILE A 46 6.75 -10.90 3.90
N ALA A 47 5.58 -10.36 4.25
CA ALA A 47 5.27 -8.98 3.95
C ALA A 47 5.42 -8.10 5.17
N HIS A 48 6.19 -7.04 4.97
CA HIS A 48 6.32 -5.94 5.88
C HIS A 48 5.34 -4.84 5.50
N ILE A 49 4.47 -4.49 6.42
CA ILE A 49 3.50 -3.42 6.27
C ILE A 49 3.94 -2.29 7.19
N ALA A 50 4.05 -1.09 6.63
CA ALA A 50 4.44 0.09 7.38
C ALA A 50 3.59 1.28 7.00
N CYS A 51 3.02 1.94 8.00
CA CYS A 51 2.33 3.22 7.86
C CYS A 51 3.34 4.36 7.93
N SER A 52 3.41 5.17 6.87
CA SER A 52 4.29 6.35 6.81
C SER A 52 3.74 7.59 7.56
N ASN A 53 2.59 7.49 8.22
CA ASN A 53 2.02 8.61 8.96
C ASN A 53 2.77 8.79 10.31
N PRO A 54 3.36 9.96 10.60
CA PRO A 54 4.17 10.19 11.79
C PRO A 54 3.44 10.00 13.12
N ARG A 55 2.10 10.10 13.13
CA ARG A 55 1.25 9.91 14.33
C ARG A 55 0.90 8.47 14.63
N CYS A 56 0.98 7.59 13.63
CA CYS A 56 0.55 6.20 13.77
C CYS A 56 1.75 5.26 13.76
N ARG A 57 2.64 5.37 12.76
CA ARG A 57 3.83 4.51 12.59
C ARG A 57 3.55 3.02 12.82
N LEU A 58 2.35 2.58 12.45
CA LEU A 58 1.93 1.20 12.52
C LEU A 58 2.86 0.34 11.67
N ARG A 59 3.33 -0.75 12.26
CA ARG A 59 4.11 -1.78 11.59
C ARG A 59 3.50 -3.15 11.88
N SER A 60 3.48 -3.99 10.87
CA SER A 60 3.07 -5.38 11.02
C SER A 60 3.85 -6.27 10.05
N VAL A 61 3.94 -7.54 10.41
CA VAL A 61 4.53 -8.57 9.58
C VAL A 61 3.51 -9.65 9.32
N VAL A 62 3.25 -9.90 8.05
CA VAL A 62 2.35 -10.95 7.60
C VAL A 62 3.19 -12.07 6.99
N LYS A 63 3.07 -13.28 7.54
CA LYS A 63 3.73 -14.49 7.05
C LYS A 63 2.74 -15.35 6.25
N GLY A 64 3.23 -16.35 5.51
CA GLY A 64 2.39 -17.33 4.82
C GLY A 64 1.68 -16.77 3.57
N ILE A 65 2.41 -15.97 2.77
CA ILE A 65 1.85 -15.31 1.60
C ILE A 65 2.07 -16.17 0.35
N PRO A 66 1.04 -16.38 -0.50
CA PRO A 66 1.19 -17.11 -1.76
C PRO A 66 2.19 -16.46 -2.73
N ALA A 67 2.81 -17.27 -3.58
CA ALA A 67 3.82 -16.81 -4.55
C ALA A 67 3.27 -15.87 -5.65
N LEU A 68 1.96 -15.80 -5.84
CA LEU A 68 1.31 -14.92 -6.82
C LEU A 68 0.64 -13.71 -6.17
N ALA A 69 0.73 -13.57 -4.84
CA ALA A 69 0.04 -12.51 -4.13
C ALA A 69 0.61 -11.12 -4.49
N GLN A 70 -0.30 -10.20 -4.76
CA GLN A 70 0.00 -8.79 -4.98
C GLN A 70 -0.05 -8.03 -3.65
N PRO A 71 0.52 -6.81 -3.58
CA PRO A 71 0.42 -5.94 -2.41
C PRO A 71 -1.01 -5.72 -1.92
N VAL A 72 -1.99 -5.71 -2.84
CA VAL A 72 -3.42 -5.56 -2.55
C VAL A 72 -3.94 -6.75 -1.74
N ASP A 73 -3.57 -7.98 -2.12
CA ASP A 73 -4.02 -9.21 -1.45
C ASP A 73 -3.47 -9.28 -0.02
N VAL A 74 -2.22 -8.87 0.16
CA VAL A 74 -1.57 -8.78 1.47
C VAL A 74 -2.26 -7.74 2.34
N TYR A 75 -2.58 -6.57 1.78
CA TYR A 75 -3.31 -5.53 2.50
C TYR A 75 -4.69 -6.02 2.96
N GLY A 76 -5.44 -6.73 2.11
CA GLY A 76 -6.73 -7.32 2.49
C GLY A 76 -6.60 -8.25 3.70
N LYS A 77 -5.67 -9.22 3.63
CA LYS A 77 -5.40 -10.13 4.76
C LYS A 77 -5.00 -9.39 6.04
N PHE A 78 -4.22 -8.32 5.90
CA PHE A 78 -3.83 -7.51 7.05
C PHE A 78 -5.02 -6.80 7.69
N VAL A 79 -5.91 -6.19 6.91
CA VAL A 79 -7.09 -5.50 7.43
C VAL A 79 -8.01 -6.48 8.16
N ASP A 80 -8.28 -7.64 7.55
CA ASP A 80 -9.07 -8.69 8.17
C ASP A 80 -8.41 -9.20 9.47
N GLY A 81 -7.08 -9.38 9.45
CA GLY A 81 -6.26 -9.78 10.60
C GLY A 81 -6.23 -8.73 11.73
N TYR A 82 -6.19 -7.45 11.37
CA TYR A 82 -6.20 -6.32 12.29
C TYR A 82 -7.56 -6.23 13.01
N PHE A 83 -8.67 -6.30 12.28
CA PHE A 83 -10.01 -6.25 12.90
C PHE A 83 -10.38 -7.52 13.66
N SER A 84 -9.84 -8.68 13.27
CA SER A 84 -10.02 -9.93 14.02
C SER A 84 -9.12 -10.05 15.25
N GLY A 85 -8.11 -9.17 15.41
CA GLY A 85 -7.14 -9.24 16.50
C GLY A 85 -6.16 -10.43 16.40
N THR A 86 -6.06 -11.07 15.23
CA THR A 86 -5.23 -12.27 15.03
C THR A 86 -3.79 -11.92 14.65
N ILE A 87 -3.52 -10.66 14.29
CA ILE A 87 -2.24 -10.24 13.72
C ILE A 87 -1.42 -9.42 14.71
N GLU A 88 -0.11 -9.66 14.72
CA GLU A 88 0.82 -8.88 15.53
C GLU A 88 1.06 -7.52 14.87
N VAL A 89 0.65 -6.48 15.59
CA VAL A 89 0.81 -5.09 15.18
C VAL A 89 1.58 -4.40 16.29
N TRP A 90 2.60 -3.65 15.90
CA TRP A 90 3.34 -2.80 16.82
C TRP A 90 3.41 -1.38 16.28
N PHE A 91 3.42 -0.45 17.20
CA PHE A 91 3.56 0.97 16.91
C PHE A 91 4.95 1.37 17.35
N GLU A 92 5.73 1.98 16.46
CA GLU A 92 6.87 2.76 16.93
C GLU A 92 6.33 4.09 17.43
N GLU A 93 6.12 4.21 18.74
CA GLU A 93 5.91 5.51 19.36
C GLU A 93 7.19 6.33 19.17
N GLY A 94 7.18 7.19 18.16
CA GLY A 94 8.05 8.34 18.20
C GLY A 94 7.50 9.25 19.27
N LEU A 95 8.19 9.33 20.41
CA LEU A 95 8.09 10.41 21.39
C LEU A 95 7.82 11.73 20.65
N GLY A 96 6.57 12.13 20.66
CA GLY A 96 6.13 13.47 20.30
C GLY A 96 5.83 14.14 21.61
N GLU A 97 6.79 14.95 22.07
CA GLU A 97 6.66 15.82 23.23
C GLU A 97 5.29 16.51 23.27
N GLU A 98 4.84 16.59 24.51
CA GLU A 98 3.67 17.25 25.02
C GLU A 98 3.55 18.67 24.43
N ARG A 99 2.37 18.99 23.90
CA ARG A 99 1.97 20.39 23.76
C ARG A 99 1.63 20.91 25.16
N GLU A 100 2.63 21.37 25.90
CA GLU A 100 2.39 22.37 26.93
C GLU A 100 2.44 23.75 26.26
N GLY A 101 1.25 24.20 25.86
CA GLY A 101 1.02 25.62 25.77
C GLY A 101 0.77 26.13 27.18
N GLU A 102 1.68 26.91 27.72
CA GLU A 102 1.40 27.78 28.86
C GLU A 102 1.66 29.24 28.43
N SER A 103 0.71 30.09 28.83
CA SER A 103 0.45 31.45 28.33
C SER A 103 1.37 32.51 28.93
#